data_AF-S3NAT0-F1
#
_entry.id   AF-S3NAT0-F1
#
_cell.length_a   1.000
_cell.length_b   1.000
_cell.length_c   1.000
_cell.angle_alpha   90.00
_cell.angle_beta   90.00
_cell.angle_gamma   90.00
#
_symmetry.space_group_name_H-M   'P 1'
#
loop_
_entity.id
_entity.type
_entity.pdbx_description
1 polymer ?
#
loop_
_entity_poly.entity_id
_entity_poly.type
_entity_poly.pdbx_seq_one_letter_code
_entity_poly.pdbx_strand_id
1 'polypeptide(L)'
;MTMILSAHIGDCIVIAADKRSMICDIQSGALQLHSDQEQKIKLWPRGAIAITGEKIFSNRIEQHFINHQQGLLKLLDLIDDELNKRMVEGVPIENLKHSTIVYSYFDGNQTRLFSISTAPFFEVIQKNGNNIIQPYVHEIKENFVNVNCFNIPADISSLQNFQKKIKPLQSFTQDLDCINYYITLLKPVFVNHASIDPSITTCFDLYIQSCETGKNIALHVPNLASSTTTTKELNYFKTLKKNQQLTQHFKLNSN
;
A
#
# COMPACT_ATOMS: atom_id res chain seq x y z
N MET A 1 -1.93 5.98 -9.32
CA MET A 1 -2.54 6.17 -7.98
C MET A 1 -3.03 4.81 -7.49
N THR A 2 -3.00 4.55 -6.19
CA THR A 2 -3.26 3.23 -5.61
C THR A 2 -3.69 3.40 -4.16
N MET A 3 -4.58 2.52 -3.70
CA MET A 3 -4.89 2.31 -2.30
C MET A 3 -4.28 0.99 -1.82
N ILE A 4 -3.45 1.07 -0.78
CA ILE A 4 -2.99 -0.09 0.00
C ILE A 4 -3.42 0.13 1.44
N LEU A 5 -4.18 -0.81 1.99
CA LEU A 5 -4.43 -0.92 3.42
C LEU A 5 -3.57 -2.05 3.97
N SER A 6 -2.88 -1.80 5.07
CA SER A 6 -2.08 -2.82 5.75
C SER A 6 -2.30 -2.74 7.25
N ALA A 7 -2.32 -3.89 7.92
CA ALA A 7 -2.56 -3.97 9.35
C ALA A 7 -1.76 -5.10 9.98
N HIS A 8 -1.24 -4.86 11.18
CA HIS A 8 -0.69 -5.89 12.05
C HIS A 8 -1.69 -6.14 13.18
N ILE A 9 -2.23 -7.35 13.24
CA ILE A 9 -3.40 -7.72 14.05
C ILE A 9 -3.02 -8.52 15.31
N GLY A 10 -1.72 -8.70 15.53
CA GLY A 10 -1.17 -9.47 16.64
C GLY A 10 -0.63 -10.78 16.09
N ASP A 11 -1.53 -11.73 15.85
CA ASP A 11 -1.19 -13.05 15.33
C ASP A 11 -1.22 -13.17 13.80
N CYS A 12 -1.60 -12.10 13.09
CA CYS A 12 -1.47 -12.02 11.64
C CYS A 12 -1.22 -10.61 11.10
N ILE A 13 -0.82 -10.59 9.84
CA ILE A 13 -0.69 -9.42 8.99
C ILE A 13 -1.75 -9.48 7.90
N VAL A 14 -2.36 -8.34 7.61
CA VAL A 14 -3.30 -8.14 6.51
C VAL A 14 -2.75 -7.08 5.57
N ILE A 15 -2.72 -7.36 4.26
CA ILE A 15 -2.46 -6.38 3.20
C ILE A 15 -3.59 -6.48 2.18
N ALA A 16 -4.22 -5.35 1.85
CA ALA A 16 -5.24 -5.27 0.83
C ALA A 16 -4.92 -4.13 -0.14
N ALA A 17 -5.07 -4.37 -1.44
CA ALA A 17 -4.78 -3.37 -2.47
C ALA A 17 -5.85 -3.36 -3.54
N ASP A 18 -6.22 -2.15 -3.99
CA ASP A 18 -7.15 -2.00 -5.12
C ASP A 18 -6.49 -2.49 -6.43
N LYS A 19 -7.29 -2.66 -7.49
CA LYS A 19 -6.82 -3.23 -8.77
C LYS A 19 -6.80 -2.25 -9.94
N ARG A 20 -7.03 -0.96 -9.72
CA ARG A 20 -7.07 0.03 -10.79
C ARG A 20 -5.67 0.52 -11.12
N SER A 21 -5.35 0.54 -12.40
CA SER A 21 -4.14 1.14 -12.96
C SER A 21 -4.54 2.29 -13.89
N MET A 22 -3.77 3.36 -13.82
CA MET A 22 -4.00 4.58 -14.61
C MET A 22 -2.73 4.90 -15.39
N ILE A 23 -2.87 5.32 -16.63
CA ILE A 23 -1.80 5.96 -17.39
C ILE A 23 -1.84 7.45 -17.07
N CYS A 24 -0.67 8.04 -16.80
CA CYS A 24 -0.51 9.47 -16.59
C CYS A 24 0.29 10.06 -17.74
N ASP A 25 -0.29 11.01 -18.45
CA ASP A 25 0.46 11.88 -19.35
C ASP A 25 1.30 12.84 -18.52
N ILE A 26 2.63 12.73 -18.59
CA ILE A 26 3.55 13.46 -17.71
C ILE A 26 3.54 14.97 -18.00
N GLN A 27 3.20 15.41 -19.22
CA GLN A 27 3.21 16.82 -19.59
C GLN A 27 1.97 17.56 -19.08
N SER A 28 0.80 16.97 -19.30
CA SER A 28 -0.50 17.53 -18.95
C SER A 28 -0.98 17.11 -17.55
N GLY A 29 -0.47 16.00 -17.03
CA GLY A 29 -0.97 15.34 -15.83
C GLY A 29 -2.30 14.59 -16.04
N ALA A 30 -2.79 14.48 -17.27
CA ALA A 30 -4.04 13.79 -17.56
C ALA A 30 -3.95 12.31 -17.18
N LEU A 31 -4.98 11.81 -16.49
CA LEU A 31 -5.08 10.41 -16.08
C LEU A 31 -6.13 9.69 -16.92
N GLN A 32 -5.75 8.54 -17.45
CA GLN A 32 -6.63 7.66 -18.22
C GLN A 32 -6.65 6.27 -17.61
N LEU A 33 -7.82 5.64 -17.60
CA LEU A 33 -7.95 4.26 -17.14
C LEU A 33 -7.16 3.34 -18.05
N HIS A 34 -6.31 2.50 -17.46
CA HIS A 34 -5.57 1.46 -18.18
C HIS A 34 -6.20 0.09 -17.98
N SER A 35 -6.40 -0.31 -16.72
CA SER A 35 -6.95 -1.61 -16.36
C SER A 35 -7.51 -1.61 -14.93
N ASP A 36 -8.59 -2.36 -14.70
CA ASP A 36 -9.16 -2.64 -13.37
C ASP A 36 -8.77 -4.03 -12.84
N GLN A 37 -7.77 -4.66 -13.46
CA GLN A 37 -7.32 -6.03 -13.16
C GLN A 37 -5.86 -6.09 -12.69
N GLU A 38 -5.27 -4.95 -12.32
CA GLU A 38 -3.87 -4.89 -11.91
C GLU A 38 -3.67 -5.61 -10.58
N GLN A 39 -2.74 -6.57 -10.54
CA GLN A 39 -2.33 -7.25 -9.31
C GLN A 39 -1.20 -6.47 -8.64
N LYS A 40 -1.53 -5.72 -7.59
CA LYS A 40 -0.57 -4.85 -6.87
C LYS A 40 0.11 -5.52 -5.68
N ILE A 41 -0.35 -6.70 -5.28
CA ILE A 41 0.30 -7.52 -4.25
C ILE A 41 1.09 -8.61 -4.96
N LYS A 42 2.41 -8.64 -4.77
CA LYS A 42 3.28 -9.71 -5.24
C LYS A 42 3.72 -10.58 -4.07
N LEU A 43 3.63 -11.89 -4.27
CA LEU A 43 4.08 -12.87 -3.28
C LEU A 43 5.56 -13.18 -3.48
N TRP A 44 6.24 -13.46 -2.37
CA TRP A 44 7.60 -13.99 -2.36
C TRP A 44 7.72 -15.06 -1.25
N PRO A 45 8.77 -15.88 -1.24
CA PRO A 45 8.82 -17.06 -0.36
C PRO A 45 8.66 -16.79 1.14
N ARG A 46 8.85 -15.55 1.60
CA ARG A 46 8.74 -15.17 3.01
C ARG A 46 7.63 -14.16 3.30
N GLY A 47 6.81 -13.78 2.32
CA GLY A 47 5.76 -12.80 2.56
C GLY A 47 5.11 -12.24 1.29
N ALA A 48 4.70 -10.98 1.36
CA ALA A 48 4.20 -10.22 0.23
C ALA A 48 4.79 -8.81 0.20
N ILE A 49 4.77 -8.19 -0.98
CA ILE A 49 5.12 -6.78 -1.22
C ILE A 49 4.02 -6.13 -2.04
N ALA A 50 3.70 -4.87 -1.74
CA ALA A 50 2.79 -4.04 -2.49
C ALA A 50 3.29 -2.61 -2.50
N ILE A 51 3.24 -1.96 -3.66
CA ILE A 51 3.82 -0.63 -3.86
C ILE A 51 2.78 0.31 -4.47
N THR A 52 2.64 1.50 -3.88
CA THR A 52 1.90 2.62 -4.50
C THR A 52 2.85 3.47 -5.34
N GLY A 53 2.30 4.19 -6.32
CA GLY A 53 3.06 5.21 -7.06
C GLY A 53 3.25 4.89 -8.53
N GLU A 54 4.47 5.12 -9.03
CA GLU A 54 4.84 4.98 -10.44
C GLU A 54 5.09 3.50 -10.80
N LYS A 55 4.45 3.02 -11.86
CA LYS A 55 4.33 1.58 -12.15
C LYS A 55 5.66 0.93 -12.52
N ILE A 56 6.51 1.60 -13.29
CA ILE A 56 7.80 1.04 -13.72
C ILE A 56 8.73 0.89 -12.52
N PHE A 57 8.81 1.93 -11.67
CA PHE A 57 9.49 1.88 -10.38
C PHE A 57 9.00 0.69 -9.54
N SER A 58 7.69 0.60 -9.30
CA SER A 58 7.09 -0.49 -8.52
C SER A 58 7.45 -1.87 -9.06
N ASN A 59 7.28 -2.09 -10.37
CA ASN A 59 7.56 -3.38 -10.98
C ASN A 59 9.04 -3.78 -10.84
N ARG A 60 9.97 -2.84 -11.00
CA ARG A 60 11.41 -3.12 -10.90
C ARG A 60 11.84 -3.42 -9.47
N ILE A 61 11.32 -2.67 -8.49
CA ILE A 61 11.54 -2.96 -7.07
C ILE A 61 10.96 -4.33 -6.70
N GLU A 62 9.70 -4.61 -7.07
CA GLU A 62 9.05 -5.90 -6.81
C GLU A 62 9.85 -7.07 -7.39
N GLN A 63 10.22 -6.99 -8.67
CA GLN A 63 11.00 -8.03 -9.34
C GLN A 63 12.35 -8.26 -8.66
N HIS A 64 13.08 -7.19 -8.34
CA HIS A 64 14.36 -7.32 -7.67
C HIS A 64 14.20 -7.91 -6.26
N PHE A 65 13.21 -7.45 -5.50
CA PHE A 65 12.91 -7.92 -4.15
C PHE A 65 12.60 -9.42 -4.12
N ILE A 66 11.74 -9.89 -5.04
CA ILE A 66 11.37 -11.30 -5.18
C ILE A 66 12.59 -12.16 -5.55
N ASN A 67 13.42 -11.69 -6.49
CA ASN A 67 14.51 -12.49 -7.05
C ASN A 67 15.72 -12.62 -6.12
N HIS A 68 16.02 -11.60 -5.31
CA HIS A 68 17.29 -11.55 -4.59
C HIS A 68 17.19 -11.81 -3.08
N GLN A 69 15.97 -11.95 -2.52
CA GLN A 69 15.71 -12.30 -1.11
C GLN A 69 16.63 -11.58 -0.11
N GLN A 70 16.92 -10.30 -0.36
CA GLN A 70 17.96 -9.57 0.36
C GLN A 70 17.46 -9.06 1.71
N GLY A 71 18.39 -8.86 2.65
CA GLY A 71 18.11 -8.24 3.94
C GLY A 71 17.72 -6.75 3.82
N LEU A 72 17.03 -6.25 4.85
CA LEU A 72 16.39 -4.92 4.94
C LEU A 72 17.26 -3.73 4.49
N LEU A 73 18.56 -3.73 4.83
CA LEU A 73 19.47 -2.62 4.49
C LEU A 73 19.69 -2.46 2.99
N LYS A 74 19.75 -3.57 2.24
CA LYS A 74 19.94 -3.53 0.79
C LYS A 74 18.70 -3.05 0.04
N LEU A 75 17.53 -3.06 0.70
CA LEU A 75 16.30 -2.54 0.10
C LEU A 75 16.32 -1.02 -0.01
N LEU A 76 16.89 -0.30 0.97
CA LEU A 76 17.00 1.16 0.88
C LEU A 76 17.94 1.59 -0.25
N ASP A 77 19.09 0.92 -0.37
CA ASP A 77 20.04 1.18 -1.47
C ASP A 77 19.40 0.89 -2.84
N LEU A 78 18.68 -0.24 -2.96
CA LEU A 78 17.93 -0.60 -4.16
C LEU A 78 16.89 0.47 -4.54
N ILE A 79 16.16 0.99 -3.54
CA ILE A 79 15.16 2.03 -3.76
C ILE A 79 15.85 3.29 -4.28
N ASP A 80 16.93 3.73 -3.64
CA ASP A 80 17.67 4.93 -4.06
C ASP A 80 18.20 4.79 -5.49
N ASP A 81 18.84 3.67 -5.81
CA ASP A 81 19.34 3.36 -7.15
C ASP A 81 18.22 3.41 -8.20
N GLU A 82 17.06 2.83 -7.91
CA GLU A 82 15.95 2.82 -8.85
C GLU A 82 15.29 4.21 -8.99
N LEU A 83 15.15 4.97 -7.89
CA LEU A 83 14.68 6.35 -7.96
C LEU A 83 15.60 7.20 -8.84
N ASN A 84 16.91 7.07 -8.68
CA ASN A 84 17.91 7.75 -9.50
C ASN A 84 17.79 7.38 -10.99
N LYS A 85 17.62 6.08 -11.31
CA LYS A 85 17.39 5.64 -12.70
C LYS A 85 16.12 6.25 -13.29
N ARG A 86 15.01 6.24 -12.55
CA ARG A 86 13.74 6.82 -13.05
C ARG A 86 13.84 8.32 -13.30
N MET A 87 14.60 9.05 -12.47
CA MET A 87 14.88 10.47 -12.72
C MET A 87 15.69 10.69 -14.00
N VAL A 88 16.72 9.88 -14.25
CA VAL A 88 17.50 9.92 -15.50
C VAL A 88 16.64 9.59 -16.71
N GLU A 89 15.68 8.67 -16.57
CA GLU A 89 14.68 8.31 -17.58
C GLU A 89 13.60 9.41 -17.76
N GLY A 90 13.69 10.54 -17.05
CA GLY A 90 12.85 11.73 -17.24
C GLY A 90 11.59 11.78 -16.39
N VAL A 91 11.46 10.92 -15.37
CA VAL A 91 10.30 10.97 -14.46
C VAL A 91 10.48 12.11 -13.45
N PRO A 92 9.48 13.01 -13.31
CA PRO A 92 9.54 14.06 -12.30
C PRO A 92 9.58 13.50 -10.88
N ILE A 93 10.34 14.17 -10.00
CA ILE A 93 10.43 13.83 -8.57
C ILE A 93 9.04 13.73 -7.94
N GLU A 94 8.12 14.62 -8.29
CA GLU A 94 6.74 14.62 -7.76
C GLU A 94 5.99 13.30 -8.01
N ASN A 95 6.27 12.60 -9.12
CA ASN A 95 5.65 11.31 -9.41
C ASN A 95 6.29 10.17 -8.60
N LEU A 96 7.56 10.32 -8.23
CA LEU A 96 8.33 9.32 -7.48
C LEU A 96 8.19 9.48 -5.97
N LYS A 97 8.13 10.74 -5.47
CA LYS A 97 8.07 11.13 -4.05
C LYS A 97 6.86 10.54 -3.30
N HIS A 98 5.79 10.25 -4.03
CA HIS A 98 4.51 9.78 -3.49
C HIS A 98 4.36 8.24 -3.52
N SER A 99 5.47 7.53 -3.61
CA SER A 99 5.46 6.07 -3.62
C SER A 99 5.64 5.55 -2.19
N THR A 100 4.84 4.54 -1.82
CA THR A 100 5.00 3.83 -0.56
C THR A 100 5.11 2.34 -0.84
N ILE A 101 6.12 1.72 -0.27
CA ILE A 101 6.36 0.28 -0.33
C ILE A 101 5.87 -0.32 0.98
N VAL A 102 5.00 -1.31 0.92
CA VAL A 102 4.53 -2.09 2.07
C VAL A 102 4.92 -3.54 1.83
N TYR A 103 5.54 -4.18 2.82
CA TYR A 103 5.89 -5.59 2.69
C TYR A 103 5.85 -6.32 4.02
N SER A 104 5.52 -7.61 3.96
CA SER A 104 5.67 -8.55 5.06
C SER A 104 6.90 -9.42 4.89
N TYR A 105 7.47 -9.84 6.02
CA TYR A 105 8.65 -10.69 6.06
C TYR A 105 8.57 -11.66 7.23
N PHE A 106 8.55 -12.95 6.93
CA PHE A 106 8.74 -14.03 7.89
C PHE A 106 10.22 -14.37 8.01
N ASP A 107 10.79 -14.15 9.20
CA ASP A 107 12.21 -14.37 9.46
C ASP A 107 12.56 -15.81 9.89
N GLY A 108 11.56 -16.69 9.95
CA GLY A 108 11.67 -18.06 10.47
C GLY A 108 11.13 -18.21 11.90
N ASN A 109 11.00 -17.10 12.63
CA ASN A 109 10.43 -17.07 13.97
C ASN A 109 9.12 -16.28 14.02
N GLN A 110 9.09 -15.10 13.38
CA GLN A 110 7.92 -14.24 13.35
C GLN A 110 7.78 -13.51 12.01
N THR A 111 6.53 -13.22 11.64
CA THR A 111 6.23 -12.33 10.52
C THR A 111 6.15 -10.89 11.01
N ARG A 112 6.80 -9.98 10.30
CA ARG A 112 6.77 -8.54 10.56
C ARG A 112 6.24 -7.78 9.35
N LEU A 113 5.63 -6.62 9.59
CA LEU A 113 5.09 -5.74 8.56
C LEU A 113 5.88 -4.44 8.53
N PHE A 114 6.29 -4.01 7.35
CA PHE A 114 7.08 -2.81 7.14
C PHE A 114 6.47 -1.89 6.08
N SER A 115 6.77 -0.60 6.21
CA SER A 115 6.45 0.44 5.25
C SER A 115 7.67 1.32 5.00
N ILE A 116 7.87 1.73 3.74
CA ILE A 116 8.93 2.66 3.32
C ILE A 116 8.29 3.70 2.41
N SER A 117 8.34 4.98 2.83
CA SER A 117 7.99 6.10 1.95
C SER A 117 9.21 6.50 1.12
N THR A 118 9.00 6.86 -0.15
CA THR A 118 10.08 7.41 -0.98
C THR A 118 10.31 8.90 -0.74
N ALA A 119 9.42 9.61 -0.05
CA ALA A 119 9.57 11.04 0.19
C ALA A 119 10.90 11.42 0.88
N PRO A 120 11.36 10.72 1.94
CA PRO A 120 12.61 11.02 2.61
C PRO A 120 13.88 10.88 1.73
N PHE A 121 13.82 10.17 0.60
CA PHE A 121 14.96 10.07 -0.33
C PHE A 121 15.24 11.39 -1.06
N PHE A 122 14.26 12.30 -1.08
CA PHE A 122 14.36 13.60 -1.74
C PHE A 122 14.47 14.77 -0.75
N GLU A 123 14.51 14.48 0.55
CA GLU A 123 14.49 15.49 1.61
C GLU A 123 15.87 15.61 2.27
N VAL A 124 16.52 16.76 2.04
CA VAL A 124 17.80 17.08 2.66
C VAL A 124 17.57 17.67 4.04
N ILE A 125 18.12 17.01 5.06
CA ILE A 125 18.04 17.43 6.45
C ILE A 125 19.42 17.92 6.89
N GLN A 126 19.47 19.04 7.59
CA GLN A 126 20.70 19.55 8.19
C GLN A 126 20.93 18.89 9.56
N LYS A 127 22.04 18.17 9.73
CA LYS A 127 22.41 17.53 10.99
C LYS A 127 23.91 17.68 11.22
N ASN A 128 24.27 18.28 12.35
CA ASN A 128 25.66 18.60 12.72
C ASN A 128 26.42 19.39 11.63
N GLY A 129 25.74 20.31 10.94
CA GLY A 129 26.32 21.11 9.86
C GLY A 129 26.46 20.40 8.50
N ASN A 130 26.02 19.15 8.39
CA ASN A 130 26.02 18.38 7.15
C ASN A 130 24.60 18.23 6.59
N ASN A 131 24.49 18.31 5.27
CA ASN A 131 23.30 17.91 4.52
C ASN A 131 23.25 16.38 4.44
N ILE A 132 22.17 15.78 4.93
CA ILE A 132 21.99 14.33 4.96
C ILE A 132 20.61 13.97 4.41
N ILE A 133 20.55 12.92 3.59
CA ILE A 133 19.33 12.24 3.18
C ILE A 133 19.23 10.98 4.05
N GLN A 134 18.12 10.80 4.76
CA GLN A 134 17.97 9.71 5.75
C GLN A 134 16.62 8.99 5.59
N PRO A 135 16.47 8.16 4.54
CA PRO A 135 15.32 7.27 4.44
C PRO A 135 15.34 6.24 5.57
N TYR A 136 14.16 5.78 5.97
CA TYR A 136 14.01 4.84 7.06
C TYR A 136 12.93 3.81 6.75
N VAL A 137 13.05 2.64 7.35
CA VAL A 137 12.04 1.59 7.31
C VAL A 137 11.17 1.71 8.54
N HIS A 138 9.86 1.87 8.35
CA HIS A 138 8.89 1.93 9.42
C HIS A 138 8.28 0.54 9.66
N GLU A 139 8.49 -0.04 10.83
CA GLU A 139 7.81 -1.27 11.23
C GLU A 139 6.38 -0.96 11.71
N ILE A 140 5.37 -1.55 11.08
CA ILE A 140 3.97 -1.44 11.49
C ILE A 140 3.76 -2.43 12.63
N LYS A 141 3.70 -1.90 13.86
CA LYS A 141 3.54 -2.68 15.09
C LYS A 141 2.15 -3.27 15.22
N GLU A 142 2.04 -4.28 16.08
CA GLU A 142 0.76 -4.84 16.51
C GLU A 142 -0.25 -3.77 16.85
N ASN A 143 -1.50 -4.00 16.45
CA ASN A 143 -2.61 -3.10 16.68
C ASN A 143 -2.41 -1.74 16.00
N PHE A 144 -1.80 -1.73 14.81
CA PHE A 144 -1.79 -0.57 13.92
C PHE A 144 -2.37 -0.91 12.56
N VAL A 145 -3.14 0.04 12.02
CA VAL A 145 -3.60 0.07 10.64
C VAL A 145 -2.91 1.23 9.93
N ASN A 146 -2.36 0.95 8.76
CA ASN A 146 -1.76 1.91 7.87
C ASN A 146 -2.54 1.91 6.55
N VAL A 147 -2.98 3.10 6.12
CA VAL A 147 -3.65 3.31 4.84
C VAL A 147 -2.80 4.22 3.98
N ASN A 148 -2.40 3.73 2.81
CA ASN A 148 -1.70 4.48 1.78
C ASN A 148 -2.66 4.71 0.63
N CYS A 149 -3.19 5.92 0.52
CA CYS A 149 -4.01 6.33 -0.60
C CYS A 149 -3.73 7.80 -0.92
N PHE A 150 -4.13 8.22 -2.11
CA PHE A 150 -3.93 9.60 -2.52
C PHE A 150 -4.99 10.54 -1.93
N ASN A 151 -6.24 10.07 -1.88
CA ASN A 151 -7.36 10.83 -1.34
C ASN A 151 -7.98 10.07 -0.17
N ILE A 152 -8.11 10.76 0.97
CA ILE A 152 -8.80 10.24 2.15
C ILE A 152 -10.23 10.77 2.17
N PRO A 153 -11.25 9.90 2.29
CA PRO A 153 -12.64 10.33 2.45
C PRO A 153 -12.81 11.20 3.69
N ALA A 154 -13.64 12.24 3.59
CA ALA A 154 -14.02 13.03 4.77
C ALA A 154 -14.72 12.16 5.83
N ASP A 155 -15.54 11.20 5.37
CA ASP A 155 -16.11 10.17 6.21
C ASP A 155 -15.14 8.98 6.35
N ILE A 156 -14.46 8.90 7.49
CA ILE A 156 -13.56 7.78 7.83
C ILE A 156 -14.24 6.68 8.66
N SER A 157 -15.57 6.68 8.78
CA SER A 157 -16.31 5.73 9.61
C SER A 157 -16.06 4.27 9.22
N SER A 158 -15.91 3.97 7.92
CA SER A 158 -15.60 2.62 7.45
C SER A 158 -14.22 2.15 7.90
N LEU A 159 -13.21 3.03 7.87
CA LEU A 159 -11.87 2.75 8.40
C LEU A 159 -11.88 2.58 9.92
N GLN A 160 -12.59 3.46 10.64
CA GLN A 160 -12.73 3.35 12.10
C GLN A 160 -13.45 2.06 12.50
N ASN A 161 -14.47 1.66 11.75
CA ASN A 161 -15.19 0.40 11.96
C ASN A 161 -14.30 -0.82 11.67
N PHE A 162 -13.50 -0.77 10.60
CA PHE A 162 -12.48 -1.79 10.34
C PHE A 162 -11.53 -1.89 11.54
N GLN A 163 -10.93 -0.78 11.97
CA GLN A 163 -10.00 -0.77 13.10
C GLN A 163 -10.64 -1.30 14.41
N LYS A 164 -11.86 -0.87 14.75
CA LYS A 164 -12.54 -1.32 15.98
C LYS A 164 -12.92 -2.81 15.98
N LYS A 165 -13.02 -3.43 14.81
CA LYS A 165 -13.50 -4.81 14.64
C LYS A 165 -12.40 -5.77 14.22
N ILE A 166 -11.14 -5.35 14.23
CA ILE A 166 -10.03 -6.27 14.00
C ILE A 166 -10.04 -7.40 15.06
N LYS A 167 -9.78 -8.63 14.63
CA LYS A 167 -9.78 -9.82 15.49
C LYS A 167 -8.62 -10.78 15.14
N PRO A 168 -7.90 -11.31 16.13
CA PRO A 168 -6.81 -12.25 15.87
C PRO A 168 -7.31 -13.51 15.12
N LEU A 169 -6.46 -14.13 14.30
CA LEU A 169 -6.74 -15.42 13.63
C LEU A 169 -7.22 -16.48 14.61
N GLN A 170 -6.61 -16.55 15.79
CA GLN A 170 -6.95 -17.52 16.85
C GLN A 170 -8.38 -17.37 17.37
N SER A 171 -9.07 -16.26 17.08
CA SER A 171 -10.49 -16.08 17.43
C SER A 171 -11.45 -16.80 16.48
N PHE A 172 -10.96 -17.37 15.39
CA PHE A 172 -11.75 -18.10 14.40
C PHE A 172 -11.50 -19.60 14.47
N THR A 173 -12.56 -20.39 14.32
CA THR A 173 -12.45 -21.86 14.30
C THR A 173 -11.99 -22.39 12.94
N GLN A 174 -12.24 -21.64 11.86
CA GLN A 174 -11.88 -22.02 10.49
C GLN A 174 -11.23 -20.84 9.77
N ASP A 175 -10.20 -21.10 8.96
CA ASP A 175 -9.51 -20.08 8.16
C ASP A 175 -10.49 -19.33 7.23
N LEU A 176 -11.49 -20.03 6.69
CA LEU A 176 -12.50 -19.45 5.81
C LEU A 176 -13.37 -18.40 6.51
N ASP A 177 -13.70 -18.61 7.80
CA ASP A 177 -14.47 -17.65 8.59
C ASP A 177 -13.66 -16.37 8.80
N CYS A 178 -12.37 -16.50 9.08
CA CYS A 178 -11.45 -15.37 9.19
C CYS A 178 -11.37 -14.59 7.87
N ILE A 179 -11.17 -15.28 6.74
CA ILE A 179 -11.10 -14.65 5.41
C ILE A 179 -12.40 -13.87 5.12
N ASN A 180 -13.55 -14.50 5.30
CA ASN A 180 -14.86 -13.89 5.06
C ASN A 180 -15.12 -12.69 5.99
N TYR A 181 -14.64 -12.77 7.24
CA TYR A 181 -14.72 -11.68 8.19
C TYR A 181 -13.98 -10.44 7.70
N TYR A 182 -12.71 -10.60 7.30
CA TYR A 182 -11.90 -9.50 6.80
C TYR A 182 -12.42 -8.93 5.49
N ILE A 183 -12.87 -9.77 4.57
CA ILE A 183 -13.55 -9.33 3.34
C ILE A 183 -14.74 -8.44 3.68
N THR A 184 -15.57 -8.83 4.65
CA THR A 184 -16.76 -8.08 5.06
C THR A 184 -16.41 -6.73 5.66
N LEU A 185 -15.34 -6.64 6.44
CA LEU A 185 -14.88 -5.36 7.02
C LEU A 185 -14.23 -4.44 5.98
N LEU A 186 -13.49 -4.99 5.01
CA LEU A 186 -12.75 -4.21 4.01
C LEU A 186 -13.62 -3.70 2.86
N LYS A 187 -14.67 -4.43 2.45
CA LYS A 187 -15.59 -3.99 1.40
C LYS A 187 -16.07 -2.52 1.54
N PRO A 188 -16.65 -2.09 2.68
CA PRO A 188 -17.09 -0.70 2.82
C PRO A 188 -15.94 0.32 2.80
N VAL A 189 -14.71 -0.09 3.18
CA VAL A 189 -13.53 0.77 3.10
C VAL A 189 -13.19 1.09 1.64
N PHE A 190 -13.09 0.07 0.78
CA PHE A 190 -12.80 0.25 -0.65
C PHE A 190 -13.95 0.92 -1.41
N VAL A 191 -15.20 0.63 -1.07
CA VAL A 191 -16.38 1.33 -1.64
C VAL A 191 -16.33 2.81 -1.34
N ASN A 192 -16.06 3.19 -0.09
CA ASN A 192 -15.98 4.59 0.30
C ASN A 192 -14.84 5.33 -0.43
N HIS A 193 -13.65 4.73 -0.51
CA HIS A 193 -12.52 5.35 -1.21
C HIS A 193 -12.76 5.48 -2.73
N ALA A 194 -13.28 4.44 -3.38
CA ALA A 194 -13.59 4.49 -4.81
C ALA A 194 -14.69 5.52 -5.14
N SER A 195 -15.56 5.87 -4.18
CA SER A 195 -16.61 6.88 -4.38
C SER A 195 -16.07 8.31 -4.52
N ILE A 196 -14.90 8.58 -3.95
CA ILE A 196 -14.26 9.91 -3.98
C ILE A 196 -13.04 9.96 -4.91
N ASP A 197 -12.42 8.82 -5.19
CA ASP A 197 -11.22 8.71 -6.01
C ASP A 197 -11.47 7.74 -7.18
N PRO A 198 -11.69 8.27 -8.40
CA PRO A 198 -11.91 7.44 -9.57
C PRO A 198 -10.64 6.70 -10.03
N SER A 199 -9.49 6.89 -9.39
CA SER A 199 -8.29 6.08 -9.61
C SER A 199 -8.22 4.83 -8.72
N ILE A 200 -9.21 4.62 -7.84
CA ILE A 200 -9.36 3.45 -6.98
C ILE A 200 -10.58 2.64 -7.46
N THR A 201 -10.47 1.31 -7.44
CA THR A 201 -11.60 0.40 -7.69
C THR A 201 -12.09 -0.23 -6.38
N THR A 202 -13.35 -0.65 -6.39
CA THR A 202 -14.03 -1.32 -5.27
C THR A 202 -13.63 -2.79 -5.13
N CYS A 203 -13.09 -3.40 -6.18
CA CYS A 203 -12.45 -4.71 -6.07
C CYS A 203 -11.03 -4.58 -5.51
N PHE A 204 -10.58 -5.61 -4.81
CA PHE A 204 -9.25 -5.60 -4.21
C PHE A 204 -8.68 -7.01 -4.13
N ASP A 205 -7.37 -7.09 -4.05
CA ASP A 205 -6.69 -8.33 -3.66
C ASP A 205 -6.42 -8.25 -2.15
N LEU A 206 -6.58 -9.39 -1.47
CA LEU A 206 -6.41 -9.54 -0.02
C LEU A 206 -5.33 -10.59 0.24
N TYR A 207 -4.36 -10.21 1.07
CA TYR A 207 -3.29 -11.06 1.58
C TYR A 207 -3.37 -11.13 3.10
N ILE A 208 -3.31 -12.34 3.65
CA ILE A 208 -3.25 -12.59 5.10
C ILE A 208 -2.07 -13.53 5.38
N GLN A 209 -1.25 -13.20 6.37
CA GLN A 209 -0.10 -14.02 6.78
C GLN A 209 -0.07 -14.20 8.29
N SER A 210 0.07 -15.45 8.75
CA SER A 210 0.26 -15.79 10.16
C SER A 210 1.59 -15.24 10.66
N CYS A 211 1.56 -14.54 11.81
CA CYS A 211 2.76 -14.04 12.47
C CYS A 211 3.63 -15.17 13.01
N GLU A 212 3.03 -16.26 13.50
CA GLU A 212 3.76 -17.38 14.11
C GLU A 212 4.38 -18.32 13.06
N THR A 213 3.62 -18.67 12.01
CA THR A 213 4.01 -19.76 11.11
C THR A 213 4.49 -19.30 9.74
N GLY A 214 4.28 -18.02 9.40
CA GLY A 214 4.53 -17.50 8.05
C GLY A 214 3.58 -18.02 6.97
N LYS A 215 2.68 -18.96 7.29
CA LYS A 215 1.63 -19.44 6.39
C LYS A 215 0.77 -18.27 5.93
N ASN A 216 0.41 -18.27 4.66
CA ASN A 216 -0.30 -17.16 4.06
C ASN A 216 -1.35 -17.61 3.06
N ILE A 217 -2.27 -16.69 2.78
CA ILE A 217 -3.25 -16.78 1.71
C ILE A 217 -3.30 -15.47 0.96
N ALA A 218 -3.44 -15.55 -0.36
CA ALA A 218 -3.75 -14.42 -1.22
C ALA A 218 -4.97 -14.75 -2.06
N LEU A 219 -5.93 -13.84 -2.13
CA LEU A 219 -7.15 -14.03 -2.91
C LEU A 219 -7.65 -12.73 -3.52
N HIS A 220 -8.41 -12.87 -4.61
CA HIS A 220 -9.11 -11.77 -5.24
C HIS A 220 -10.51 -11.60 -4.64
N VAL A 221 -10.88 -10.37 -4.30
CA VAL A 221 -12.23 -10.00 -3.88
C VAL A 221 -12.92 -9.22 -5.00
N PRO A 222 -13.96 -9.78 -5.63
CA PRO A 222 -14.62 -9.16 -6.76
C PRO A 222 -15.46 -7.94 -6.35
N ASN A 223 -15.74 -7.09 -7.32
CA ASN A 223 -16.62 -5.93 -7.16
C ASN A 223 -18.07 -6.40 -6.93
N LEU A 224 -18.77 -5.80 -5.95
CA LEU A 224 -20.21 -6.00 -5.72
C LEU A 224 -21.07 -4.76 -6.04
N ALA A 225 -20.45 -3.61 -6.33
CA ALA A 225 -21.16 -2.38 -6.67
C ALA A 225 -21.30 -2.27 -8.20
N SER A 226 -22.53 -2.07 -8.68
CA SER A 226 -22.80 -1.72 -10.07
C SER A 226 -22.04 -0.44 -10.44
N SER A 227 -21.30 -0.51 -11.54
CA SER A 227 -20.42 0.55 -12.04
C SER A 227 -21.17 1.86 -12.26
N THR A 228 -21.07 2.82 -11.34
CA THR A 228 -21.29 4.23 -11.67
C THR A 228 -20.00 4.78 -12.25
N THR A 229 -19.80 4.50 -13.54
CA THR A 229 -18.72 5.06 -14.35
C THR A 229 -18.95 6.56 -14.47
N THR A 230 -18.53 7.32 -13.46
CA THR A 230 -18.44 8.78 -13.59
C THR A 230 -17.04 9.06 -14.10
N THR A 231 -16.89 9.17 -15.42
CA THR A 231 -15.69 9.68 -16.09
C THR A 231 -15.54 11.16 -15.71
N LYS A 232 -15.07 11.42 -14.50
CA LYS A 232 -14.47 12.71 -14.18
C LYS A 232 -13.12 12.76 -14.86
N GLU A 233 -12.87 13.79 -15.67
CA GLU A 233 -11.51 14.08 -16.14
C GLU A 233 -10.59 14.23 -14.92
N LEU A 234 -9.75 13.23 -14.71
CA LEU A 234 -8.78 13.19 -13.63
C LEU A 234 -7.48 13.83 -14.10
N ASN A 235 -6.91 14.71 -13.28
CA ASN A 235 -5.62 15.31 -13.53
C ASN A 235 -4.74 15.19 -12.29
N TYR A 236 -3.63 14.47 -12.41
CA TYR A 236 -2.70 14.16 -11.34
C TYR A 236 -2.18 15.42 -10.63
N PHE A 237 -1.77 16.44 -11.40
CA PHE A 237 -1.23 17.68 -10.83
C PHE A 237 -2.27 18.50 -10.06
N LYS A 238 -3.53 18.52 -10.53
CA LYS A 238 -4.64 19.15 -9.78
C LYS A 238 -4.90 18.42 -8.47
N THR A 239 -4.82 17.09 -8.46
CA THR A 239 -5.00 16.29 -7.25
C THR A 239 -3.86 16.52 -6.26
N LEU A 240 -2.59 16.58 -6.72
CA LEU A 240 -1.42 16.88 -5.88
C LEU A 240 -1.51 18.22 -5.16
N LYS A 241 -1.95 19.28 -5.87
CA LYS A 241 -2.11 20.61 -5.28
C LYS A 241 -3.20 20.67 -4.22
N LYS A 242 -4.15 19.74 -4.24
CA LYS A 242 -5.29 19.71 -3.32
C LYS A 242 -5.00 18.91 -2.06
N ASN A 243 -4.14 17.89 -2.14
CA ASN A 243 -3.92 16.91 -1.07
C ASN A 243 -2.44 16.53 -0.95
N GLN A 244 -1.88 16.67 0.25
CA GLN A 244 -0.65 15.96 0.61
C GLN A 244 -1.02 14.48 0.81
N GLN A 245 -0.26 13.56 0.23
CA GLN A 245 -0.46 12.13 0.46
C GLN A 245 -0.31 11.86 1.96
N LEU A 246 -1.40 11.43 2.60
CA LEU A 246 -1.44 11.21 4.04
C LEU A 246 -1.29 9.72 4.30
N THR A 247 -0.10 9.31 4.78
CA THR A 247 0.00 8.03 5.49
C THR A 247 -0.64 8.24 6.86
N GLN A 248 -1.82 7.67 7.08
CA GLN A 248 -2.46 7.72 8.39
C GLN A 248 -2.16 6.45 9.18
N HIS A 249 -1.52 6.63 10.32
CA HIS A 249 -1.30 5.58 11.30
C HIS A 249 -2.40 5.66 12.36
N PHE A 250 -3.24 4.64 12.42
CA PHE A 250 -4.26 4.53 13.45
C PHE A 250 -3.84 3.50 14.49
N LYS A 251 -3.69 3.93 15.74
CA LYS A 251 -3.47 3.04 16.89
C LYS A 251 -4.82 2.40 17.28
N LEU A 252 -4.94 1.07 17.30
CA LEU A 252 -6.16 0.43 17.79
C LEU A 252 -6.31 0.71 19.29
N ASN A 253 -7.51 1.14 19.70
CA ASN A 253 -7.83 1.24 21.11
C ASN A 253 -7.94 -0.19 21.66
N SER A 254 -7.12 -0.52 22.65
CA SER A 254 -7.30 -1.69 23.49
C SER A 254 -8.61 -1.52 24.26
N ASN A 255 -9.62 -2.29 23.88
CA ASN A 255 -10.78 -2.54 24.75
C ASN A 255 -10.40 -3.61 25.77
#